data_AF-A0A158L1E4-F1
#
_entry.id   AF-A0A158L1E4-F1
#
_cell.length_a   1.000
_cell.length_b   1.000
_cell.length_c   1.000
_cell.angle_alpha   90.00
_cell.angle_beta   90.00
_cell.angle_gamma   90.00
#
_symmetry.space_group_name_H-M   'P 1'
#
loop_
_entity.id
_entity.type
_entity.pdbx_description
1 polymer ?
#
loop_
_entity_poly.entity_id
_entity_poly.type
_entity_poly.pdbx_seq_one_letter_code
_entity_poly.pdbx_strand_id
1 'polypeptide(L)' 'MSTCFAVLHQEGDQSLQSSEHDILQAIADEASLQFEPGFAGRSYLEVPWNDDVKHAVEARLEQNQMSFSVLTRIAY' A
#
# COMPACT_ATOMS: atom_id res chain seq x y z
N MET A 1 -1.84 -3.79 -17.24
CA MET A 1 -2.75 -3.23 -16.21
C MET A 1 -2.07 -3.47 -14.88
N SER A 2 -1.99 -2.46 -14.01
CA SER A 2 -1.33 -2.55 -12.70
C SER A 2 -2.39 -2.57 -11.60
N THR A 3 -2.15 -3.32 -10.54
CA THR A 3 -3.03 -3.37 -9.36
C THR A 3 -2.53 -2.36 -8.35
N CYS A 4 -3.35 -1.39 -7.96
CA CYS A 4 -2.99 -0.38 -6.97
C CYS A 4 -3.66 -0.71 -5.64
N PHE A 5 -2.90 -0.84 -4.56
CA PHE A 5 -3.41 -0.97 -3.20
C PHE A 5 -3.47 0.42 -2.57
N ALA A 6 -4.67 0.91 -2.31
CA ALA A 6 -4.92 2.14 -1.58
C ALA A 6 -5.06 1.82 -0.09
N VAL A 7 -4.04 2.13 0.70
CA VAL A 7 -4.02 1.94 2.15
C VAL A 7 -4.57 3.19 2.82
N LEU A 8 -5.59 3.02 3.65
CA LEU A 8 -6.24 4.09 4.41
C LEU A 8 -5.57 4.22 5.78
N HIS A 9 -5.19 5.44 6.11
CA HIS A 9 -4.63 5.83 7.38
C HIS A 9 -5.62 6.71 8.13
N GLN A 10 -5.62 6.62 9.45
CA GLN A 10 -6.52 7.42 10.27
C GLN A 10 -6.06 8.89 10.23
N GLU A 11 -6.86 9.76 9.62
CA GLU A 11 -6.59 11.20 9.58
C GLU A 11 -6.62 11.76 11.00
N GLY A 12 -5.47 12.19 11.53
CA GLY A 12 -5.40 12.86 12.82
C GLY A 12 -4.13 12.61 13.64
N ASP A 13 -3.30 11.64 13.27
CA ASP A 13 -2.19 11.24 14.11
C ASP A 13 -0.88 11.21 13.31
N GLN A 14 -0.18 12.35 13.28
CA GLN A 14 1.08 12.54 12.54
C GLN A 14 2.17 11.53 12.97
N SER A 15 2.06 10.98 14.19
CA SER A 15 2.97 9.96 14.71
C SER A 15 2.67 8.57 14.11
N LEU A 16 1.40 8.19 13.98
CA LEU A 16 0.98 6.94 13.31
C LEU A 16 1.28 6.97 11.82
N GLN A 17 1.10 8.13 11.16
CA GLN A 17 1.46 8.31 9.75
C GLN A 17 2.93 7.97 9.47
N SER A 18 3.84 8.24 10.42
CA SER A 18 5.26 7.90 10.24
C SER A 18 5.50 6.38 10.33
N SER A 19 4.88 5.69 11.29
CA SER A 19 5.03 4.24 11.45
C SER A 19 4.36 3.45 10.33
N GLU A 20 3.16 3.86 9.92
CA GLU A 20 2.44 3.21 8.82
C GLU A 20 3.15 3.43 7.48
N HIS A 21 3.72 4.62 7.28
CA HIS A 21 4.56 4.90 6.12
C HIS A 21 5.81 4.01 6.09
N ASP A 22 6.50 3.85 7.22
CA ASP A 22 7.71 3.00 7.31
C ASP A 22 7.39 1.53 6.96
N ILE A 23 6.26 1.02 7.47
CA ILE A 23 5.78 -0.34 7.16
C ILE A 23 5.45 -0.46 5.66
N LEU A 24 4.74 0.50 5.08
CA LEU A 24 4.40 0.47 3.66
C LEU A 24 5.62 0.60 2.76
N GLN A 25 6.58 1.44 3.15
CA GLN A 25 7.85 1.59 2.48
C GLN A 25 8.66 0.30 2.55
N ALA A 26 8.67 -0.40 3.70
CA ALA A 26 9.33 -1.69 3.84
C ALA A 26 8.68 -2.77 2.96
N ILE A 27 7.33 -2.85 2.95
CA ILE A 27 6.59 -3.77 2.08
C ILE A 27 6.90 -3.49 0.61
N ALA A 28 6.95 -2.20 0.23
CA ALA A 28 7.29 -1.81 -1.13
C ALA A 28 8.73 -2.19 -1.50
N ASP A 29 9.69 -1.96 -0.62
CA ASP A 29 11.09 -2.29 -0.85
C ASP A 29 11.31 -3.81 -0.97
N GLU A 30 10.72 -4.60 -0.06
CA GLU A 30 10.77 -6.06 -0.09
C GLU A 30 10.18 -6.65 -1.36
N ALA A 31 9.05 -6.08 -1.83
CA ALA A 31 8.37 -6.53 -3.04
C ALA A 31 8.85 -5.80 -4.31
N SER A 32 9.86 -4.92 -4.20
CA SER A 32 10.40 -4.09 -5.29
C SER A 32 9.31 -3.33 -6.06
N LEU A 33 8.37 -2.74 -5.32
CA LEU A 33 7.20 -2.02 -5.80
C LEU A 33 7.40 -0.51 -5.82
N GLN A 34 6.57 0.18 -6.60
CA GLN A 34 6.46 1.62 -6.48
C GLN A 34 5.50 1.97 -5.34
N PHE A 35 6.02 2.72 -4.38
CA PHE A 35 5.25 3.32 -3.29
C PHE A 35 5.05 4.81 -3.57
N GLU A 36 3.79 5.21 -3.59
CA GLU A 36 3.39 6.60 -3.72
C GLU A 36 2.71 7.03 -2.40
N PRO A 37 3.39 7.84 -1.56
CA PRO A 37 2.77 8.40 -0.38
C PRO A 37 1.71 9.40 -0.81
N GLY A 38 0.43 9.09 -0.53
CA GLY A 38 -0.65 9.99 -0.84
C GLY A 38 -0.86 11.02 0.28
N PHE A 39 -1.30 12.21 -0.11
CA PHE A 39 -1.73 13.24 0.82
C PHE A 39 -3.20 12.99 1.21
N ALA A 40 -3.56 13.35 2.46
CA ALA A 40 -4.89 13.17 3.06
C ALA A 40 -5.24 11.73 3.50
N GLY A 41 -4.33 11.07 4.22
CA GLY A 41 -4.63 9.83 4.94
C GLY A 41 -4.79 8.61 4.04
N ARG A 42 -4.20 8.62 2.84
CA ARG A 42 -4.18 7.45 1.95
C ARG A 42 -2.80 7.30 1.33
N SER A 43 -2.28 6.09 1.28
CA SER A 43 -1.04 5.76 0.57
C SER A 43 -1.32 4.73 -0.52
N TYR A 44 -0.51 4.75 -1.58
CA TYR A 44 -0.72 3.88 -2.73
C TYR A 44 0.50 3.00 -2.98
N LEU A 45 0.27 1.69 -3.09
CA LEU A 45 1.26 0.71 -3.52
C LEU A 45 0.89 0.21 -4.91
N GLU A 46 1.73 0.49 -5.91
CA GLU A 46 1.53 0.00 -7.26
C GLU A 46 2.18 -1.37 -7.42
N VAL A 47 1.35 -2.40 -7.53
CA VAL A 47 1.74 -3.79 -7.67
C VAL A 47 1.65 -4.18 -9.16
N PRO A 48 2.73 -4.68 -9.77
CA PRO A 48 2.68 -5.23 -11.13
C PRO A 48 1.73 -6.43 -11.16
N TRP A 49 1.34 -6.87 -12.36
CA TRP A 49 0.47 -8.04 -12.53
C TRP A 49 1.20 -9.34 -12.19
N ASN A 50 1.53 -9.52 -10.92
CA ASN A 50 2.11 -10.70 -10.36
C ASN A 50 1.27 -11.10 -9.15
N ASP A 51 0.47 -12.15 -9.29
CA ASP A 51 -0.43 -12.63 -8.25
C ASP A 51 0.32 -13.01 -6.96
N ASP A 52 1.55 -13.54 -7.07
CA ASP A 52 2.40 -13.83 -5.91
C ASP A 52 2.71 -12.56 -5.11
N VAL A 53 3.05 -11.47 -5.80
CA VAL A 53 3.37 -10.19 -5.14
C VAL A 53 2.11 -9.55 -4.58
N LYS A 54 0.99 -9.65 -5.31
CA LYS A 54 -0.32 -9.18 -4.84
C LYS A 54 -0.71 -9.88 -3.54
N HIS A 55 -0.62 -11.21 -3.47
CA HIS A 55 -0.92 -11.97 -2.27
C HIS A 55 0.05 -11.68 -1.13
N ALA A 56 1.33 -11.48 -1.41
CA ALA A 56 2.32 -11.11 -0.40
C ALA A 56 2.01 -9.73 0.22
N VAL A 57 1.70 -8.73 -0.60
CA VAL A 57 1.33 -7.38 -0.15
C VAL A 57 0.04 -7.43 0.67
N GLU A 58 -0.98 -8.12 0.19
CA GLU A 58 -2.26 -8.30 0.88
C GLU A 58 -2.06 -8.90 2.27
N ALA A 59 -1.32 -10.01 2.36
CA ALA A 59 -1.03 -10.68 3.62
C ALA A 59 -0.26 -9.79 4.61
N ARG A 60 0.67 -8.94 4.12
CA ARG A 60 1.40 -8.01 5.00
C ARG A 60 0.54 -6.87 5.48
N LEU A 61 -0.32 -6.33 4.64
CA LEU A 61 -1.27 -5.29 5.06
C LEU A 61 -2.22 -5.83 6.12
N GLU A 62 -2.74 -7.05 5.95
CA GLU A 62 -3.58 -7.72 6.94
C GLU A 62 -2.84 -8.01 8.26
N GLN A 63 -1.59 -8.48 8.20
CA GLN A 63 -0.77 -8.73 9.40
C GLN A 63 -0.51 -7.47 10.22
N ASN A 64 -0.35 -6.32 9.54
CA ASN A 64 -0.18 -5.02 10.19
C ASN A 64 -1.52 -4.36 10.55
N GLN A 65 -2.64 -5.07 10.38
CA GLN A 65 -4.01 -4.57 10.66
C GLN A 65 -4.33 -3.27 9.92
N MET A 66 -3.72 -3.08 8.75
CA MET A 66 -3.91 -1.89 7.93
C MET A 66 -5.20 -2.03 7.13
N SER A 67 -5.98 -0.96 7.09
CA SER A 67 -7.17 -0.90 6.23
C SER A 67 -6.73 -0.57 4.81
N PHE A 68 -7.06 -1.40 3.83
CA PHE A 68 -6.70 -1.16 2.44
C PHE A 68 -7.85 -1.46 1.48
N SER A 69 -7.76 -0.91 0.28
CA SER A 69 -8.67 -1.13 -0.82
C SER A 69 -7.89 -1.40 -2.10
N VAL A 70 -8.22 -2.48 -2.79
CA VAL A 70 -7.56 -2.85 -4.05
C VAL A 70 -8.28 -2.17 -5.21
N LEU A 71 -7.56 -1.35 -5.95
CA LEU A 71 -8.02 -0.61 -7.12
C LEU A 71 -7.31 -1.12 -8.37
N THR A 72 -8.05 -1.53 -9.39
CA THR A 72 -7.45 -1.90 -10.69
C THR A 72 -7.27 -0.63 -11.51
N ARG A 73 -6.02 -0.21 -11.75
CA ARG A 73 -5.75 0.93 -12.63
C ARG A 73 -5.72 0.46 -14.08
N ILE A 74 -6.79 0.76 -14.81
CA ILE A 74 -6.85 0.57 -16.26
C ILE A 74 -6.07 1.73 -16.88
N ALA A 75 -4.87 1.47 -17.41
CA ALA A 75 -4.15 2.45 -18.22
C ALA A 75 -4.93 2.64 -19.54
N TYR A 76 -5.43 3.84 -19.78
CA TYR A 76 -6.13 4.25 -21.01
C TYR A 76 -5.14 4.65 -22.10
#